data_AF-A0A6V7IQ95-F1
#
_entry.id   AF-A0A6V7IQ95-F1
#
_cell.length_a   1.000
_cell.length_b   1.000
_cell.length_c   1.000
_cell.angle_alpha   90.00
_cell.angle_beta   90.00
_cell.angle_gamma   90.00
#
_symmetry.space_group_name_H-M   'P 1'
#
loop_
_entity.id
_entity.type
_entity.pdbx_description
1 polymer ?
#
loop_
_entity_poly.entity_id
_entity_poly.type
_entity_poly.pdbx_seq_one_letter_code
_entity_poly.pdbx_strand_id
1 'polypeptide(L)' 'IRNAGSTALALAYVARGIIDVFHMDFTNSWDIAAGWLMVEEAGGTVTDSK' A
#
# COMPACT_ATOMS: atom_id res chain seq x y z
N ILE A 1 -3.97 15.08 1.96
CA ILE A 1 -4.61 13.92 1.31
C ILE A 1 -4.27 13.97 -0.18
N ARG A 2 -3.46 13.04 -0.67
CA ARG A 2 -3.14 12.91 -2.10
C ARG A 2 -3.48 11.48 -2.53
N ASN A 3 -4.11 11.33 -3.69
CA ASN A 3 -4.45 10.03 -4.25
C ASN A 3 -3.50 9.72 -5.41
N ALA A 4 -2.79 8.60 -5.34
CA ALA A 4 -1.88 8.16 -6.39
C ALA A 4 -2.62 7.60 -7.61
N GLY A 5 -3.92 7.31 -7.49
CA GLY A 5 -4.73 6.68 -8.56
C GLY A 5 -4.33 5.23 -8.88
N SER A 6 -3.34 4.69 -8.15
CA SER A 6 -2.84 3.33 -8.25
C SER A 6 -2.44 2.83 -6.86
N THR A 7 -3.10 1.75 -6.42
CA THR A 7 -2.83 1.08 -5.13
C THR A 7 -1.38 0.63 -5.03
N ALA A 8 -0.87 -0.04 -6.07
CA ALA A 8 0.51 -0.55 -6.10
C ALA A 8 1.54 0.58 -5.95
N LEU A 9 1.34 1.70 -6.65
CA LEU A 9 2.25 2.84 -6.56
C LEU A 9 2.21 3.48 -5.17
N ALA A 10 1.03 3.59 -4.57
CA ALA A 10 0.88 4.12 -3.23
C ALA A 10 1.60 3.25 -2.17
N LEU A 11 1.47 1.92 -2.26
CA LEU A 11 2.16 0.98 -1.38
C LEU A 11 3.69 1.04 -1.56
N ALA A 12 4.19 1.23 -2.78
CA ALA A 12 5.62 1.45 -3.01
C ALA A 12 6.13 2.73 -2.33
N TYR A 13 5.32 3.80 -2.30
CA TYR A 13 5.66 5.01 -1.56
C TYR A 13 5.63 4.81 -0.04
N VAL A 14 4.73 3.97 0.47
CA VAL A 14 4.69 3.57 1.88
C VAL A 14 5.94 2.76 2.24
N ALA A 15 6.28 1.75 1.44
CA ALA A 15 7.49 0.94 1.64
C ALA A 15 8.77 1.80 1.63
N ARG A 16 8.80 2.87 0.83
CA ARG A 16 9.92 3.82 0.77
C ARG A 16 9.93 4.84 1.94
N GLY A 17 8.89 4.88 2.77
CA GLY A 17 8.76 5.84 3.88
C GLY A 17 8.43 7.28 3.45
N ILE A 18 7.90 7.48 2.23
CA ILE A 18 7.43 8.81 1.77
C ILE A 18 6.01 9.08 2.27
N ILE A 19 5.19 8.04 2.37
CA ILE A 19 3.81 8.11 2.84
C ILE A 19 3.70 7.28 4.10
N ASP A 20 3.18 7.86 5.18
CA ASP A 20 3.02 7.14 6.46
C ASP A 20 1.85 6.13 6.41
N VAL A 21 0.73 6.51 5.78
CA VAL A 21 -0.50 5.71 5.74
C VAL A 21 -1.17 5.82 4.37
N PHE A 22 -1.59 4.68 3.83
CA PHE A 22 -2.41 4.57 2.63
C PHE A 22 -3.62 3.67 2.91
N HIS A 23 -4.79 4.08 2.44
CA HIS A 23 -6.03 3.33 2.56
C HIS A 23 -6.86 3.53 1.29
N MET A 24 -7.43 2.45 0.77
CA MET A 24 -8.28 2.48 -0.41
C MET A 24 -9.34 1.40 -0.34
N ASP A 25 -10.60 1.84 -0.45
CA ASP A 25 -11.74 0.94 -0.60
C ASP A 25 -11.80 0.43 -2.05
N PHE A 26 -12.16 -0.85 -2.22
CA PHE A 26 -12.39 -1.50 -3.52
C PHE A 26 -11.15 -1.68 -4.41
N THR A 27 -10.12 -2.34 -3.91
CA THR A 27 -8.96 -2.77 -4.71
C THR A 27 -8.92 -4.30 -4.85
N ASN A 28 -8.51 -4.79 -6.02
CA ASN A 28 -8.40 -6.23 -6.22
C ASN A 28 -7.16 -6.77 -5.52
N SER A 29 -7.22 -8.02 -5.04
CA SER A 29 -6.10 -8.65 -4.32
C SER A 29 -4.78 -8.63 -5.11
N TRP A 30 -4.83 -8.73 -6.44
CA TRP A 30 -3.65 -8.67 -7.30
C TRP A 30 -2.98 -7.28 -7.36
N ASP A 31 -3.75 -6.20 -7.18
CA ASP A 31 -3.21 -4.83 -7.18
C ASP A 31 -2.46 -4.52 -5.87
N ILE A 32 -2.78 -5.24 -4.80
CA ILE A 32 -2.17 -5.09 -3.47
C ILE A 32 -1.00 -6.06 -3.28
N ALA A 33 -1.06 -7.28 -3.85
CA ALA A 33 -0.13 -8.36 -3.55
C ALA A 33 1.35 -7.97 -3.65
N ALA A 34 1.73 -7.28 -4.73
CA ALA A 34 3.12 -6.82 -4.92
C ALA A 34 3.50 -5.73 -3.90
N GLY A 35 2.60 -4.79 -3.63
CA GLY A 35 2.83 -3.73 -2.66
C GLY A 35 2.86 -4.22 -1.22
N TRP A 36 2.07 -5.25 -0.89
CA TRP A 36 2.06 -5.89 0.42
C TRP A 36 3.44 -6.42 0.76
N LEU A 37 4.03 -7.23 -0.14
CA LEU A 37 5.35 -7.79 0.06
C LEU A 37 6.42 -6.69 0.22
N MET A 38 6.35 -5.63 -0.60
CA MET A 38 7.29 -4.50 -0.46
C MET A 38 7.20 -3.81 0.90
N VAL A 39 5.98 -3.62 1.41
CA VAL A 39 5.76 -2.98 2.72
C VAL A 39 6.24 -3.89 3.85
N GLU A 40 5.96 -5.19 3.79
CA GLU A 40 6.44 -6.14 4.81
C GLU A 40 7.97 -6.23 4.84
N GLU A 41 8.63 -6.32 3.68
CA GLU A 41 10.11 -6.37 3.59
C GLU A 41 10.77 -5.05 4.05
N ALA A 42 10.06 -3.92 3.91
CA ALA A 42 10.49 -2.64 4.48
C ALA A 42 10.27 -2.53 6.00
N GLY A 43 9.67 -3.54 6.64
CA GLY A 43 9.33 -3.55 8.07
C GLY A 43 8.01 -2.84 8.41
N GLY A 44 7.19 -2.55 7.41
CA GLY A 44 5.86 -1.97 7.58
C GLY A 44 4.79 -3.02 7.90
N THR A 45 3.58 -2.56 8.21
CA THR A 45 2.43 -3.44 8.50
C THR A 45 1.30 -3.13 7.55
N VAL A 46 0.72 -4.18 6.96
CA VAL A 46 -0.47 -4.09 6.12
C VAL A 46 -1.61 -4.79 6.83
N THR A 47 -2.75 -4.12 6.95
CA THR A 47 -3.94 -4.65 7.61
C THR A 47 -5.16 -4.44 6.73
N ASP A 48 -5.98 -5.49 6.63
CA ASP A 48 -7.28 -5.42 5.96
C ASP A 48 -8.32 -4.78 6.91
N SER A 49 -9.12 -3.89 6.36
CA SER A 49 -10.22 -3.20 7.05
C SER A 49 -11.50 -3.98 6.78
N LYS A 50 -11.66 -5.14 7.43
CA LYS A 50 -12.90 -5.93 7.38
C LYS A 50 -13.96 -5.37 8.34
#